data_AF-A0A1G3QFM7-F1
#
_entry.id   AF-A0A1G3QFM7-F1
#
_cell.length_a   1.000
_cell.length_b   1.000
_cell.length_c   1.000
_cell.angle_alpha   90.00
_cell.angle_beta   90.00
_cell.angle_gamma   90.00
#
_symmetry.space_group_name_H-M   'P 1'
#
loop_
_entity.id
_entity.type
_entity.pdbx_description
1 polymer ?
#
loop_
_entity_poly.entity_id
_entity_poly.type
_entity_poly.pdbx_seq_one_letter_code
_entity_poly.pdbx_strand_id
1 'polypeptide(L)'
;MKVSIDGILGTARKINSQKELEENNLNKKKGDIKVDSVSIGTRLTTRLDAIETEFREIQSSLTRNQIIRDGIEQLRADIVKGSPDQQTILDNVAFEGKNVLRSFVGDTVTEPVLTKKLEDNTGLINDDVGRIKKLQVELDNIVASDLVGRDRLSKIMTNIESLFNRSDLADIENISTLRPDAVMRLIK
;
A
#
# COMPACT_ATOMS: atom_id res chain seq x y z
N MET A 1 -58.04 -36.33 31.87
CA MET A 1 -58.09 -35.06 31.09
C MET A 1 -58.55 -35.37 29.69
N LYS A 2 -59.74 -34.90 29.28
CA LYS A 2 -60.27 -35.07 27.92
C LYS A 2 -59.66 -33.98 27.04
N VAL A 3 -58.83 -34.35 26.07
CA VAL A 3 -58.26 -33.42 25.09
C VAL A 3 -59.24 -33.35 23.92
N SER A 4 -59.91 -32.21 23.76
CA SER A 4 -60.88 -31.97 22.71
C SER A 4 -60.19 -31.66 21.38
N ILE A 5 -60.65 -32.29 20.30
CA ILE A 5 -60.11 -32.21 18.92
C ILE A 5 -60.19 -30.77 18.34
N ASP A 6 -61.02 -29.90 18.90
CA ASP A 6 -61.14 -28.49 18.49
C ASP A 6 -59.92 -27.61 18.84
N GLY A 7 -59.05 -28.04 19.76
CA GLY A 7 -57.81 -27.32 20.08
C GLY A 7 -56.71 -27.45 19.02
N ILE A 8 -56.82 -28.42 18.10
CA ILE A 8 -55.77 -28.78 17.13
C ILE A 8 -55.98 -28.10 15.77
N LEU A 9 -57.22 -27.75 15.41
CA LEU A 9 -57.53 -27.06 14.15
C LEU A 9 -57.16 -25.56 14.19
N GLY A 10 -57.25 -24.92 15.37
CA GLY A 10 -56.85 -23.53 15.56
C GLY A 10 -55.34 -23.29 15.52
N THR A 11 -54.54 -24.30 15.87
CA THR A 11 -53.06 -24.20 15.88
C THR A 11 -52.46 -24.48 14.49
N ALA A 12 -53.07 -25.34 13.68
CA ALA A 12 -52.61 -25.62 12.32
C ALA A 12 -52.67 -24.40 11.37
N ARG A 13 -53.70 -23.55 11.48
CA ARG A 13 -53.80 -22.31 10.67
C ARG A 13 -52.75 -21.25 11.04
N LYS A 14 -52.34 -21.17 12.32
CA LYS A 14 -51.31 -20.22 12.76
C LYS A 14 -49.90 -20.62 12.32
N ILE A 15 -49.64 -21.92 12.19
CA ILE A 15 -48.32 -22.43 11.76
C ILE A 15 -48.05 -22.15 10.28
N ASN A 16 -49.08 -22.22 9.42
CA ASN A 16 -48.90 -21.98 7.98
C ASN A 16 -48.56 -20.51 7.68
N SER A 17 -49.14 -19.55 8.42
CA SER A 17 -48.87 -18.12 8.24
C SER A 17 -47.50 -17.69 8.79
N GLN A 18 -46.93 -18.39 9.77
CA GLN A 18 -45.55 -18.12 10.23
C GLN A 18 -44.50 -18.65 9.24
N LYS A 19 -44.77 -19.78 8.56
CA LYS A 19 -43.84 -20.37 7.59
C LYS A 19 -43.71 -19.53 6.31
N GLU A 20 -44.80 -18.95 5.81
CA GLU A 20 -44.78 -18.03 4.65
C GLU A 20 -44.12 -16.67 4.94
N LEU A 21 -44.13 -16.21 6.20
CA LEU A 21 -43.44 -14.99 6.62
C LEU A 21 -41.92 -15.19 6.77
N GLU A 22 -41.45 -16.39 7.13
CA GLU A 22 -40.02 -16.69 7.20
C GLU A 22 -39.40 -16.93 5.82
N GLU A 23 -40.10 -17.59 4.89
CA GLU A 23 -39.60 -17.81 3.52
C GLU A 23 -39.46 -16.50 2.72
N ASN A 24 -40.39 -15.56 2.88
CA ASN A 24 -40.30 -14.24 2.25
C ASN A 24 -39.17 -13.35 2.84
N ASN A 25 -38.82 -13.54 4.12
CA ASN A 25 -37.70 -12.82 4.75
C ASN A 25 -36.33 -13.41 4.39
N LEU A 26 -36.23 -14.73 4.19
CA LEU A 26 -35.01 -15.39 3.72
C LEU A 26 -34.63 -14.96 2.30
N ASN A 27 -35.61 -14.78 1.41
CA ASN A 27 -35.36 -14.29 0.04
C ASN A 27 -34.98 -12.80 0.00
N LYS A 28 -35.55 -11.95 0.87
CA LYS A 28 -35.10 -10.55 1.02
C LYS A 28 -33.69 -10.44 1.60
N LYS A 29 -33.36 -11.20 2.65
CA LYS A 29 -31.99 -11.25 3.20
C LYS A 29 -30.97 -11.76 2.19
N LYS A 30 -31.29 -12.78 1.39
CA LYS A 30 -30.40 -13.25 0.31
C LYS A 30 -30.22 -12.22 -0.82
N GLY A 31 -31.24 -11.40 -1.09
CA GLY A 31 -31.16 -10.27 -2.02
C GLY A 31 -30.21 -9.18 -1.53
N ASP A 32 -30.37 -8.72 -0.28
CA ASP A 32 -29.49 -7.72 0.35
C ASP A 32 -28.03 -8.21 0.43
N ILE A 33 -27.80 -9.45 0.87
CA ILE A 33 -26.44 -10.02 0.97
C ILE A 33 -25.75 -10.08 -0.41
N LYS A 34 -26.51 -10.41 -1.48
CA LYS A 34 -25.96 -10.41 -2.84
C LYS A 34 -25.67 -9.00 -3.35
N VAL A 35 -26.54 -8.02 -3.09
CA VAL A 35 -26.31 -6.62 -3.46
C VAL A 35 -25.11 -6.03 -2.70
N ASP A 36 -24.99 -6.32 -1.40
CA ASP A 36 -23.85 -5.93 -0.58
C ASP A 36 -22.55 -6.54 -1.11
N SER A 37 -22.55 -7.83 -1.47
CA SER A 37 -21.36 -8.48 -2.04
C SER A 37 -20.89 -7.85 -3.37
N VAL A 38 -21.81 -7.41 -4.23
CA VAL A 38 -21.49 -6.71 -5.48
C VAL A 38 -20.92 -5.32 -5.18
N SER A 39 -21.51 -4.59 -4.24
CA SER A 39 -21.05 -3.26 -3.84
C SER A 39 -19.65 -3.30 -3.19
N ILE A 40 -19.38 -4.32 -2.35
CA ILE A 40 -18.08 -4.56 -1.73
C ILE A 40 -17.04 -4.93 -2.79
N GLY A 41 -17.38 -5.79 -3.76
CA GLY A 41 -16.51 -6.14 -4.88
C GLY A 41 -16.09 -4.92 -5.71
N THR A 42 -17.02 -4.01 -6.03
CA THR A 42 -16.70 -2.77 -6.75
C THR A 42 -15.84 -1.80 -5.93
N ARG A 43 -16.10 -1.63 -4.63
CA ARG A 43 -15.29 -0.79 -3.74
C ARG A 43 -13.87 -1.34 -3.60
N LEU A 44 -13.75 -2.66 -3.47
CA LEU A 44 -12.46 -3.32 -3.32
C LEU A 44 -11.65 -3.26 -4.61
N THR A 45 -12.28 -3.45 -5.77
CA THR A 45 -11.61 -3.27 -7.07
C THR A 45 -11.08 -1.84 -7.21
N THR A 46 -11.90 -0.83 -6.87
CA THR A 46 -11.49 0.58 -6.88
C THR A 46 -10.31 0.83 -5.93
N ARG A 47 -10.31 0.20 -4.74
CA ARG A 47 -9.18 0.33 -3.80
C ARG A 47 -7.92 -0.35 -4.32
N LEU A 48 -8.03 -1.50 -4.98
CA LEU A 48 -6.88 -2.17 -5.60
C LEU A 48 -6.30 -1.34 -6.75
N ASP A 49 -7.14 -0.69 -7.55
CA ASP A 49 -6.68 0.24 -8.60
C ASP A 49 -5.96 1.45 -7.99
N ALA A 50 -6.45 1.97 -6.86
CA ALA A 50 -5.78 3.03 -6.12
C ALA A 50 -4.43 2.58 -5.55
N ILE A 51 -4.36 1.40 -4.92
CA ILE A 51 -3.12 0.82 -4.40
C ILE A 51 -2.10 0.62 -5.54
N GLU A 52 -2.54 0.13 -6.69
CA GLU A 52 -1.67 -0.05 -7.86
C GLU A 52 -1.11 1.29 -8.36
N THR A 53 -1.93 2.35 -8.34
CA THR A 53 -1.51 3.71 -8.72
C THR A 53 -0.52 4.28 -7.71
N GLU A 54 -0.84 4.23 -6.41
CA GLU A 54 0.04 4.66 -5.33
C GLU A 54 1.38 3.91 -5.39
N PHE A 55 1.35 2.62 -5.70
CA PHE A 55 2.56 1.81 -5.84
C PHE A 55 3.45 2.26 -7.01
N ARG A 56 2.87 2.57 -8.18
CA ARG A 56 3.63 3.11 -9.33
C ARG A 56 4.24 4.47 -9.02
N GLU A 57 3.50 5.32 -8.31
CA GLU A 57 4.00 6.63 -7.87
C GLU A 57 5.19 6.48 -6.92
N ILE A 58 5.09 5.59 -5.93
CA ILE A 58 6.18 5.31 -5.01
C ILE A 58 7.40 4.73 -5.75
N GLN A 59 7.19 3.82 -6.70
CA GLN A 59 8.28 3.29 -7.53
C GLN A 59 9.01 4.41 -8.29
N SER A 60 8.27 5.28 -8.98
CA SER A 60 8.84 6.41 -9.71
C SER A 60 9.61 7.34 -8.77
N SER A 61 9.05 7.62 -7.58
CA SER A 61 9.69 8.43 -6.54
C SER A 61 10.99 7.80 -6.02
N LEU A 62 10.97 6.51 -5.67
CA LEU A 62 12.14 5.79 -5.19
C LEU A 62 13.26 5.74 -6.23
N THR A 63 12.94 5.40 -7.48
CA THR A 63 13.94 5.39 -8.57
C THR A 63 14.54 6.76 -8.77
N ARG A 64 13.72 7.82 -8.77
CA ARG A 64 14.21 9.20 -8.84
C ARG A 64 15.13 9.53 -7.68
N ASN A 65 14.75 9.18 -6.46
CA ASN A 65 15.52 9.50 -5.26
C ASN A 65 16.83 8.70 -5.19
N GLN A 66 16.86 7.46 -5.68
CA GLN A 66 18.09 6.67 -5.85
C GLN A 66 19.04 7.32 -6.86
N ILE A 67 18.55 7.74 -8.02
CA ILE A 67 19.35 8.47 -9.01
C ILE A 67 19.94 9.76 -8.43
N ILE A 68 19.16 10.48 -7.62
CA ILE A 68 19.63 11.68 -6.91
C ILE A 68 20.72 11.32 -5.90
N ARG A 69 20.55 10.26 -5.11
CA ARG A 69 21.55 9.80 -4.14
C ARG A 69 22.86 9.46 -4.82
N ASP A 70 22.82 8.67 -5.88
CA ASP A 70 24.00 8.28 -6.67
C ASP A 70 24.68 9.53 -7.25
N GLY A 71 23.90 10.48 -7.75
CA GLY A 71 24.40 11.76 -8.24
C GLY A 71 25.10 12.60 -7.16
N ILE A 72 24.55 12.65 -5.94
CA ILE A 72 25.19 13.31 -4.80
C ILE A 72 26.51 12.61 -4.44
N GLU A 73 26.55 11.28 -4.43
CA GLU A 73 27.77 10.53 -4.16
C GLU A 73 28.84 10.77 -5.24
N GLN A 74 28.45 10.86 -6.51
CA GLN A 74 29.35 11.27 -7.60
C GLN A 74 29.90 12.68 -7.40
N LEU A 75 29.06 13.65 -7.02
CA LEU A 75 29.50 15.01 -6.73
C LEU A 75 30.49 15.07 -5.56
N ARG A 76 30.27 14.29 -4.50
CA ARG A 76 31.21 14.21 -3.37
C ARG A 76 32.56 13.62 -3.79
N ALA A 77 32.54 12.56 -4.59
CA ALA A 77 33.76 11.97 -5.14
C ALA A 77 34.52 12.95 -6.06
N ASP A 78 33.80 13.79 -6.81
CA ASP A 78 34.36 14.83 -7.65
C ASP A 78 34.97 15.99 -6.81
N ILE A 79 34.32 16.41 -5.73
CA ILE A 79 34.86 17.42 -4.79
C ILE A 79 36.23 16.99 -4.24
N VAL A 80 36.38 15.73 -3.84
CA VAL A 80 37.67 15.20 -3.34
C VAL A 80 38.78 15.28 -4.39
N LYS A 81 38.43 15.23 -5.68
CA LYS A 81 39.36 15.35 -6.81
C LYS A 81 39.62 16.80 -7.25
N GLY A 82 39.04 17.78 -6.58
CA GLY A 82 39.16 19.19 -6.95
C GLY A 82 38.07 19.71 -7.90
N SER A 83 36.95 18.99 -7.99
CA SER A 83 35.75 19.35 -8.77
C SER A 83 35.91 19.49 -10.30
N PRO A 84 36.68 18.63 -11.01
CA PRO A 84 36.84 18.76 -12.46
C PRO A 84 35.55 18.56 -13.26
N ASP A 85 34.61 17.72 -12.80
CA ASP A 85 33.45 17.29 -13.59
C ASP A 85 32.09 17.76 -13.02
N GLN A 86 32.11 18.67 -12.04
CA GLN A 86 30.93 19.08 -11.29
C GLN A 86 29.72 19.48 -12.16
N GLN A 87 29.94 20.33 -13.18
CA GLN A 87 28.85 20.76 -14.08
C GLN A 87 28.32 19.62 -14.94
N THR A 88 29.22 18.77 -15.42
CA THR A 88 28.88 17.59 -16.22
C THR A 88 28.01 16.61 -15.42
N ILE A 89 28.35 16.38 -14.15
CA ILE A 89 27.57 15.52 -13.26
C ILE A 89 26.18 16.12 -13.01
N LEU A 90 26.11 17.43 -12.72
CA LEU A 90 24.84 18.12 -12.53
C LEU A 90 23.93 18.02 -13.77
N ASP A 91 24.49 18.09 -14.98
CA ASP A 91 23.69 18.12 -16.22
C ASP A 91 23.29 16.74 -16.74
N ASN A 92 24.09 15.71 -16.47
CA ASN A 92 23.85 14.37 -16.99
C ASN A 92 22.93 13.52 -16.11
N VAL A 93 22.78 13.85 -14.83
CA VAL A 93 21.92 13.08 -13.92
C VAL A 93 20.45 13.44 -14.12
N ALA A 94 19.78 12.65 -14.95
CA ALA A 94 18.41 12.85 -15.37
C ALA A 94 17.50 11.64 -15.07
N PHE A 95 16.22 11.92 -14.83
CA PHE A 95 15.16 10.94 -14.70
C PHE A 95 13.96 11.40 -15.54
N GLU A 96 13.40 10.50 -16.36
CA GLU A 96 12.30 10.82 -17.29
C GLU A 96 12.59 12.04 -18.18
N GLY A 97 13.84 12.18 -18.63
CA GLY A 97 14.28 13.28 -19.49
C GLY A 97 14.44 14.64 -18.79
N LYS A 98 14.29 14.70 -17.47
CA LYS A 98 14.46 15.92 -16.66
C LYS A 98 15.70 15.82 -15.80
N ASN A 99 16.46 16.90 -15.73
CA ASN A 99 17.60 17.00 -14.83
C ASN A 99 17.11 17.06 -13.38
N VAL A 100 17.33 15.97 -12.63
CA VAL A 100 16.82 15.84 -11.27
C VAL A 100 17.86 16.26 -10.24
N LEU A 101 19.15 16.07 -10.51
CA LEU A 101 20.19 16.39 -9.55
C LEU A 101 20.37 17.91 -9.40
N ARG A 102 20.46 18.64 -10.52
CA ARG A 102 20.53 20.12 -10.49
C ARG A 102 19.29 20.72 -9.84
N SER A 103 18.10 20.18 -10.15
CA SER A 103 16.85 20.63 -9.52
C SER A 103 16.79 20.38 -8.01
N PHE A 104 17.44 19.31 -7.54
CA PHE A 104 17.41 18.90 -6.14
C PHE A 104 18.48 19.60 -5.30
N VAL A 105 19.72 19.65 -5.80
CA VAL A 105 20.89 20.21 -5.10
C VAL A 105 20.97 21.73 -5.27
N GLY A 106 20.60 22.24 -6.44
CA GLY A 106 20.79 23.63 -6.85
C GLY A 106 22.16 23.88 -7.50
N ASP A 107 22.45 25.15 -7.78
CA ASP A 107 23.68 25.54 -8.49
C ASP A 107 24.92 25.60 -7.58
N THR A 108 24.73 25.69 -6.26
CA THR A 108 25.82 25.79 -5.28
C THR A 108 26.16 24.41 -4.72
N VAL A 109 27.20 23.78 -5.26
CA VAL A 109 27.66 22.46 -4.83
C VAL A 109 28.85 22.60 -3.88
N THR A 110 28.59 22.41 -2.58
CA THR A 110 29.61 22.38 -1.52
C THR A 110 29.37 21.19 -0.60
N GLU A 111 30.41 20.70 0.08
CA GLU A 111 30.30 19.51 0.96
C GLU A 111 29.22 19.63 2.05
N PRO A 112 29.02 20.78 2.73
CA PRO A 112 27.92 20.95 3.68
C PRO A 112 26.53 20.87 3.01
N VAL A 113 26.39 21.42 1.79
CA VAL A 113 25.14 21.36 1.03
C VAL A 113 24.83 19.92 0.62
N LEU A 114 25.83 19.20 0.12
CA LEU A 114 25.66 17.80 -0.31
C LEU A 114 25.30 16.88 0.86
N THR A 115 25.94 17.05 2.02
CA THR A 115 25.61 16.29 3.24
C THR A 115 24.14 16.52 3.63
N LYS A 116 23.70 17.77 3.70
CA LYS A 116 22.30 18.09 4.01
C LYS A 116 21.33 17.51 2.97
N LYS A 117 21.65 17.63 1.68
CA LYS A 117 20.81 17.10 0.60
C LYS A 117 20.73 15.57 0.62
N LEU A 118 21.80 14.91 1.04
CA LEU A 118 21.81 13.46 1.23
C LEU A 118 20.89 13.03 2.38
N GLU A 119 20.90 13.78 3.50
CA GLU A 119 19.96 13.57 4.61
C GLU A 119 18.51 13.79 4.17
N ASP A 120 18.23 14.89 3.47
CA ASP A 120 16.90 15.19 2.92
C ASP A 120 16.42 14.06 1.99
N ASN A 121 17.28 13.60 1.08
CA ASN A 121 16.99 12.51 0.15
C ASN A 121 16.74 11.18 0.88
N THR A 122 17.52 10.88 1.92
CA THR A 122 17.32 9.69 2.76
C THR A 122 15.97 9.74 3.47
N GLY A 123 15.55 10.93 3.94
CA GLY A 123 14.21 11.15 4.48
C GLY A 123 13.10 10.82 3.48
N LEU A 124 13.22 11.30 2.24
CA LEU A 124 12.25 11.01 1.17
C LEU A 124 12.15 9.51 0.85
N ILE A 125 13.30 8.82 0.77
CA ILE A 125 13.34 7.36 0.55
C ILE A 125 12.64 6.63 1.72
N ASN A 126 12.91 7.05 2.96
CA ASN A 126 12.29 6.44 4.14
C ASN A 126 10.78 6.66 4.19
N ASP A 127 10.30 7.83 3.79
CA ASP A 127 8.87 8.12 3.67
C ASP A 127 8.20 7.22 2.64
N ASP A 128 8.82 7.04 1.47
CA ASP A 128 8.35 6.15 0.41
C ASP A 128 8.31 4.69 0.88
N VAL A 129 9.37 4.22 1.55
CA VAL A 129 9.41 2.88 2.18
C VAL A 129 8.30 2.74 3.22
N GLY A 130 8.06 3.77 4.03
CA GLY A 130 6.96 3.81 4.99
C GLY A 130 5.59 3.68 4.34
N ARG A 131 5.38 4.31 3.18
CA ARG A 131 4.15 4.16 2.38
C ARG A 131 3.99 2.75 1.83
N ILE A 132 5.06 2.14 1.29
CA ILE A 132 5.02 0.74 0.82
C ILE A 132 4.60 -0.20 1.95
N LYS A 133 5.18 -0.05 3.15
CA LYS A 133 4.82 -0.88 4.31
C LYS A 133 3.33 -0.76 4.68
N LYS A 134 2.75 0.46 4.61
CA LYS A 134 1.32 0.66 4.84
C LYS A 134 0.47 -0.04 3.80
N LEU A 135 0.83 0.07 2.51
CA LEU A 135 0.13 -0.61 1.42
C LEU A 135 0.21 -2.13 1.54
N GLN A 136 1.35 -2.67 1.98
CA GLN A 136 1.52 -4.09 2.23
C GLN A 136 0.56 -4.59 3.32
N VAL A 137 0.51 -3.91 4.48
CA VAL A 137 -0.42 -4.27 5.56
C VAL A 137 -1.88 -4.20 5.09
N GLU A 138 -2.21 -3.21 4.26
CA GLU A 138 -3.56 -3.11 3.71
C GLU A 138 -3.90 -4.27 2.76
N LEU A 139 -2.97 -4.67 1.89
CA LEU A 139 -3.14 -5.84 1.03
C LEU A 139 -3.28 -7.12 1.85
N ASP A 140 -2.48 -7.30 2.90
CA ASP A 140 -2.57 -8.44 3.80
C ASP A 140 -3.95 -8.52 4.46
N ASN A 141 -4.53 -7.39 4.87
CA ASN A 141 -5.89 -7.32 5.43
C ASN A 141 -6.96 -7.69 4.39
N ILE A 142 -6.78 -7.27 3.13
CA ILE A 142 -7.69 -7.62 2.03
C ILE A 142 -7.63 -9.12 1.75
N VAL A 143 -6.42 -9.71 1.72
CA VAL A 143 -6.21 -11.15 1.53
C VAL A 143 -6.82 -11.95 2.68
N ALA A 144 -6.59 -11.54 3.93
CA ALA A 144 -7.13 -12.19 5.12
C ALA A 144 -8.67 -12.17 5.16
N SER A 145 -9.29 -11.17 4.51
CA SER A 145 -10.75 -11.06 4.45
C SER A 145 -11.39 -11.96 3.37
N ASP A 146 -10.62 -12.70 2.57
CA ASP A 146 -11.08 -13.62 1.49
C ASP A 146 -12.10 -12.98 0.52
N LEU A 147 -12.01 -11.66 0.33
CA LEU A 147 -13.02 -10.85 -0.39
C LEU A 147 -12.79 -10.76 -1.91
N VAL A 148 -11.64 -11.18 -2.46
CA VAL A 148 -11.26 -10.98 -3.88
C VAL A 148 -10.42 -12.13 -4.46
N GLY A 149 -10.48 -12.28 -5.80
CA GLY A 149 -9.65 -13.20 -6.59
C GLY A 149 -8.14 -13.02 -6.35
N ARG A 150 -7.50 -14.11 -5.92
CA ARG A 150 -6.12 -14.17 -5.40
C ARG A 150 -5.04 -13.76 -6.42
N ASP A 151 -5.31 -13.90 -7.71
CA ASP A 151 -4.32 -13.68 -8.76
C ASP A 151 -3.89 -12.21 -8.92
N ARG A 152 -4.80 -11.25 -8.75
CA ARG A 152 -4.46 -9.82 -8.89
C ARG A 152 -3.71 -9.30 -7.65
N LEU A 153 -4.13 -9.74 -6.47
CA LEU A 153 -3.45 -9.46 -5.20
C LEU A 153 -2.02 -10.01 -5.20
N SER A 154 -1.84 -11.26 -5.63
CA SER A 154 -0.52 -11.90 -5.74
C SER A 154 0.43 -11.09 -6.61
N LYS A 155 -0.01 -10.55 -7.76
CA LYS A 155 0.85 -9.72 -8.62
C LYS A 155 1.33 -8.44 -7.93
N ILE A 156 0.44 -7.75 -7.22
CA ILE A 156 0.80 -6.52 -6.50
C ILE A 156 1.79 -6.86 -5.37
N MET A 157 1.56 -7.96 -4.66
CA MET A 157 2.42 -8.40 -3.56
C MET A 157 3.82 -8.81 -4.05
N THR A 158 3.92 -9.58 -5.14
CA THR A 158 5.21 -9.93 -5.76
C THR A 158 5.96 -8.67 -6.23
N ASN A 159 5.26 -7.67 -6.74
CA ASN A 159 5.89 -6.41 -7.12
C ASN A 159 6.45 -5.67 -5.89
N ILE A 160 5.72 -5.63 -4.77
CA ILE A 160 6.18 -5.04 -3.51
C ILE A 160 7.44 -5.76 -3.00
N GLU A 161 7.41 -7.10 -2.93
CA GLU A 161 8.56 -7.91 -2.50
C GLU A 161 9.78 -7.68 -3.39
N SER A 162 9.58 -7.57 -4.72
CA SER A 162 10.68 -7.32 -5.66
C SER A 162 11.39 -5.99 -5.44
N LEU A 163 10.71 -4.97 -4.90
CA LEU A 163 11.33 -3.68 -4.58
C LEU A 163 12.19 -3.74 -3.33
N PHE A 164 11.73 -4.45 -2.30
CA PHE A 164 12.53 -4.69 -1.10
C PHE A 164 13.79 -5.50 -1.43
N ASN A 165 13.69 -6.45 -2.36
CA ASN A 165 14.81 -7.29 -2.77
C ASN A 165 15.79 -6.60 -3.75
N ARG A 166 15.32 -5.63 -4.55
CA ARG A 166 16.16 -4.91 -5.53
C ARG A 166 16.89 -3.73 -4.94
N SER A 167 16.39 -3.19 -3.85
CA SER A 167 17.04 -2.07 -3.21
C SER A 167 18.08 -2.64 -2.25
N ASP A 168 19.32 -2.15 -2.30
CA ASP A 168 20.29 -2.25 -1.20
C ASP A 168 19.79 -1.46 0.04
N LEU A 169 18.51 -1.65 0.41
CA LEU A 169 17.86 -1.19 1.64
C LEU A 169 18.31 -2.01 2.85
N ALA A 170 19.15 -3.04 2.64
CA ALA A 170 19.78 -3.80 3.71
C ALA A 170 20.56 -2.91 4.71
N ASP A 171 21.03 -1.73 4.29
CA ASP A 171 21.63 -0.74 5.20
C ASP A 171 20.60 0.17 5.92
N ILE A 172 19.35 0.24 5.45
CA ILE A 172 18.26 0.97 6.12
C ILE A 172 17.59 0.13 7.21
N GLU A 173 17.73 -1.20 7.15
CA GLU A 173 17.27 -2.11 8.23
C GLU A 173 17.93 -1.79 9.59
N ASN A 174 19.09 -1.14 9.61
CA ASN A 174 19.76 -0.70 10.84
C ASN A 174 19.13 0.55 11.51
N ILE A 175 18.15 1.22 10.89
CA ILE A 175 17.44 2.38 11.48
C ILE A 175 16.02 2.01 11.95
N SER A 176 15.51 0.83 11.61
CA SER A 176 14.16 0.40 11.99
C SER A 176 14.15 -0.45 13.26
N THR A 177 14.51 0.14 14.41
CA THR A 177 14.03 -0.34 15.72
C THR A 177 12.56 0.04 15.91
N LEU A 178 11.70 -0.39 14.99
CA LEU A 178 10.26 -0.41 15.21
C LEU A 178 9.99 -1.52 16.23
N ARG A 179 9.93 -1.11 17.51
CA ARG A 179 9.61 -1.97 18.63
C ARG A 179 8.34 -2.79 18.33
N PRO A 180 8.40 -4.13 18.46
CA PRO A 180 7.25 -5.03 18.30
C PRO A 180 6.01 -4.63 19.11
N ASP A 181 6.21 -3.89 20.21
CA ASP A 181 5.14 -3.39 21.08
C ASP A 181 4.19 -2.38 20.40
N ALA A 182 4.60 -1.69 19.33
CA ALA A 182 3.74 -0.73 18.63
C ALA A 182 2.68 -1.43 17.76
N VAL A 183 2.94 -2.66 17.30
CA VAL A 183 2.03 -3.42 16.42
C VAL A 183 0.89 -4.06 17.23
N MET A 184 1.11 -4.42 18.49
CA MET A 184 0.05 -5.02 19.33
C MET A 184 -1.06 -4.05 19.76
N ARG A 185 -0.86 -2.74 19.66
CA ARG A 185 -1.86 -1.76 20.14
C ARG A 185 -2.92 -1.38 19.11
N LEU A 186 -2.75 -1.78 17.86
CA LEU A 186 -3.69 -1.52 16.75
C LEU A 186 -4.70 -2.65 16.50
N ILE A 187 -4.61 -3.75 17.27
CA ILE A 187 -5.60 -4.82 17.27
C ILE A 187 -6.37 -4.74 18.59
N LYS A 188 -7.53 -4.08 18.56
CA LYS A 188 -8.58 -4.20 19.60
C LYS A 188 -9.95 -4.14 18.97
#